data_AF-A0A0C2X8U0-F1
#
_entry.id   AF-A0A0C2X8U0-F1
#
_cell.length_a   1.000
_cell.length_b   1.000
_cell.length_c   1.000
_cell.angle_alpha   90.00
_cell.angle_beta   90.00
_cell.angle_gamma   90.00
#
_symmetry.space_group_name_H-M   'P 1'
#
loop_
_entity.id
_entity.type
_entity.pdbx_description
1 polymer ?
#
loop_
_entity_poly.entity_id
_entity_poly.type
_entity_poly.pdbx_seq_one_letter_code
_entity_poly.pdbx_strand_id
1 'polypeptide(L)'
;MKYGLIFDSFVLGFRNFSSATLLNQCRFTLPINLFVAQICLWAGEALLGIRIWALWDRDLRLTFGLPIVHSVLTLVSFANVAMFIKSVSYKESPVPHMTGCFVDNMEGNMRAAAICMLVWITLMLVLLLIPGFRAYRAGRNSHFVRRIFRDGILYYLYLLALHVANLVMMITNPLFLAGVPLLPVLFLHIALTSRIFLHTRQQANRQIVVLNQTNGEEMQWDPTFST
;
A
#
# COMPACT_ATOMS: atom_id res chain seq x y z
N MET A 1 10.83 -3.20 1.66
CA MET A 1 9.50 -3.86 1.48
C MET A 1 9.55 -5.38 1.39
N LYS A 2 10.54 -6.01 0.73
CA LYS A 2 10.64 -7.50 0.67
C LYS A 2 10.65 -8.18 2.06
N TYR A 3 11.31 -7.57 3.05
CA TYR A 3 11.43 -8.13 4.40
C TYR A 3 10.12 -8.12 5.23
N GLY A 4 9.23 -7.15 5.01
CA GLY A 4 7.94 -7.10 5.72
C GLY A 4 6.99 -8.21 5.30
N LEU A 5 7.03 -8.60 4.03
CA LEU A 5 6.17 -9.65 3.46
C LEU A 5 6.62 -11.06 3.89
N ILE A 6 7.93 -11.24 4.06
CA ILE A 6 8.51 -12.48 4.63
C ILE A 6 8.14 -12.60 6.11
N PHE A 7 8.20 -11.50 6.86
CA PHE A 7 7.82 -11.48 8.27
C PHE A 7 6.33 -11.82 8.46
N ASP A 8 5.44 -11.18 7.69
CA ASP A 8 4.00 -11.41 7.79
C ASP A 8 3.61 -12.83 7.33
N SER A 9 4.22 -13.33 6.24
CA SER A 9 4.03 -14.70 5.77
C SER A 9 4.56 -15.75 6.75
N PHE A 10 5.67 -15.46 7.43
CA PHE A 10 6.24 -16.34 8.46
C PHE A 10 5.36 -16.39 9.70
N VAL A 11 4.86 -15.24 10.16
CA VAL A 11 3.93 -15.16 11.30
C VAL A 11 2.60 -15.87 10.99
N LEU A 12 2.08 -15.75 9.77
CA LEU A 12 0.87 -16.45 9.33
C LEU A 12 1.08 -17.95 9.07
N GLY A 13 2.27 -18.34 8.58
CA GLY A 13 2.68 -19.73 8.49
C GLY A 13 2.74 -20.39 9.86
N PHE A 14 3.31 -19.69 10.84
CA PHE A 14 3.26 -20.10 12.25
C PHE A 14 1.83 -20.21 12.79
N ARG A 15 0.94 -19.29 12.40
CA ARG A 15 -0.47 -19.27 12.80
C ARG A 15 -1.29 -20.44 12.23
N ASN A 16 -0.98 -20.88 11.00
CA ASN A 16 -1.67 -22.03 10.36
C ASN A 16 -1.08 -23.38 10.80
N PHE A 17 0.22 -23.42 11.14
CA PHE A 17 0.90 -24.66 11.52
C PHE A 17 0.79 -24.97 13.03
N SER A 18 0.60 -23.95 13.88
CA SER A 18 0.38 -24.14 15.31
C SER A 18 -1.12 -24.24 15.62
N SER A 19 -1.69 -25.44 15.42
CA SER A 19 -3.07 -25.79 15.80
C SER A 19 -3.30 -25.87 17.34
N ALA A 20 -2.39 -25.31 18.15
CA ALA A 20 -2.39 -25.40 19.61
C ALA A 20 -2.05 -24.07 20.31
N THR A 21 -2.32 -22.91 19.70
CA THR A 21 -1.94 -21.63 20.32
C THR A 21 -3.02 -21.04 21.23
N LEU A 22 -2.68 -20.97 22.53
CA LEU A 22 -3.41 -20.35 23.64
C LEU A 22 -4.00 -18.96 23.29
N LEU A 23 -5.18 -18.64 23.85
CA LEU A 23 -5.91 -17.36 23.73
C LEU A 23 -5.01 -16.11 23.93
N ASN A 24 -3.99 -16.24 24.78
CA ASN A 24 -3.04 -15.19 25.12
C ASN A 24 -2.13 -14.76 23.95
N GLN A 25 -1.78 -15.67 23.03
CA GLN A 25 -0.94 -15.33 21.87
C GLN A 25 -1.75 -14.56 20.81
N CYS A 26 -3.03 -14.90 20.62
CA CYS A 26 -3.91 -14.17 19.68
C CYS A 26 -4.02 -12.68 20.05
N ARG A 27 -4.10 -12.37 21.35
CA ARG A 27 -4.23 -11.00 21.87
C ARG A 27 -3.06 -10.09 21.47
N PHE A 28 -1.86 -10.63 21.31
CA PHE A 28 -0.67 -9.86 20.92
C PHE A 28 -0.38 -9.93 19.41
N THR A 29 -0.59 -11.08 18.78
CA THR A 29 -0.28 -11.24 17.34
C THR A 29 -1.20 -10.41 16.44
N LEU A 30 -2.49 -10.31 16.77
CA LEU A 30 -3.45 -9.56 15.97
C LEU A 30 -3.12 -8.06 15.87
N PRO A 31 -2.89 -7.32 16.98
CA PRO A 31 -2.53 -5.91 16.88
C PRO A 31 -1.19 -5.70 16.18
N ILE A 32 -0.18 -6.54 16.44
CA ILE A 32 1.13 -6.44 15.79
C ILE A 32 0.97 -6.56 14.26
N ASN A 33 0.24 -7.57 13.78
CA ASN A 33 0.05 -7.76 12.34
C ASN A 33 -0.71 -6.59 11.71
N LEU A 34 -1.76 -6.09 12.36
CA LEU A 34 -2.51 -4.94 11.86
C LEU A 34 -1.64 -3.69 11.76
N PHE A 35 -0.82 -3.40 12.78
CA PHE A 35 0.08 -2.25 12.73
C PHE A 35 1.18 -2.40 11.68
N VAL A 36 1.81 -3.57 11.57
CA VAL A 36 2.85 -3.84 10.57
C VAL A 36 2.28 -3.72 9.15
N ALA A 37 1.11 -4.30 8.89
CA ALA A 37 0.42 -4.18 7.61
C ALA A 37 0.10 -2.71 7.29
N GLN A 38 -0.43 -1.97 8.27
CA GLN A 38 -0.77 -0.55 8.11
C GLN A 38 0.46 0.29 7.77
N ILE A 39 1.59 0.08 8.45
CA ILE A 39 2.87 0.75 8.15
C ILE A 39 3.30 0.45 6.71
N CYS A 40 3.23 -0.81 6.29
CA CYS A 40 3.66 -1.21 4.95
C CYS A 40 2.79 -0.57 3.85
N LEU A 41 1.48 -0.49 4.06
CA LEU A 41 0.54 0.15 3.14
C LEU A 41 0.84 1.65 3.00
N TRP A 42 0.90 2.38 4.12
CA TRP A 42 1.17 3.82 4.10
C TRP A 42 2.55 4.15 3.52
N ALA A 43 3.58 3.36 3.84
CA ALA A 43 4.90 3.52 3.24
C ALA A 43 4.88 3.30 1.71
N GLY A 44 4.10 2.32 1.23
CA GLY A 44 3.89 2.09 -0.20
C GLY A 44 3.28 3.30 -0.89
N GLU A 45 2.22 3.83 -0.28
CA GLU A 45 1.52 5.01 -0.76
C GLU A 45 2.38 6.29 -0.72
N ALA A 46 3.23 6.46 0.30
CA ALA A 46 4.17 7.57 0.37
C ALA A 46 5.15 7.56 -0.82
N LEU A 47 5.69 6.38 -1.16
CA LEU A 47 6.59 6.22 -2.32
C LEU A 47 5.89 6.54 -3.64
N LEU A 48 4.63 6.18 -3.76
CA LEU A 48 3.81 6.52 -4.92
C LEU A 48 3.53 8.03 -4.99
N GLY A 49 3.26 8.68 -3.85
CA GLY A 49 3.09 10.13 -3.76
C GLY A 49 4.34 10.90 -4.18
N ILE A 50 5.54 10.45 -3.78
CA ILE A 50 6.81 11.08 -4.20
C ILE A 50 6.97 11.10 -5.72
N ARG A 51 6.51 10.05 -6.42
CA ARG A 51 6.57 10.00 -7.89
C ARG A 51 5.64 11.01 -8.54
N ILE A 52 4.44 11.16 -8.00
CA ILE A 52 3.48 12.16 -8.47
C ILE A 52 4.04 13.56 -8.25
N TRP A 53 4.66 13.80 -7.10
CA TRP A 53 5.33 15.06 -6.82
C TRP A 53 6.45 15.37 -7.84
N ALA A 54 7.26 14.37 -8.20
CA ALA A 54 8.28 14.53 -9.23
C ALA A 54 7.71 14.80 -10.64
N LEU A 55 6.50 14.32 -10.94
CA LEU A 55 5.81 14.61 -12.21
C LEU A 55 5.26 16.03 -12.30
N TRP A 56 5.04 16.69 -11.16
CA TRP A 56 4.53 18.05 -11.07
C TRP A 56 5.65 19.10 -10.95
N ASP A 57 6.83 18.79 -11.49
CA ASP A 57 7.99 19.69 -11.55
C ASP A 57 8.35 20.34 -10.20
N ARG A 58 8.10 19.63 -9.10
CA ARG A 58 8.38 20.06 -7.72
C ARG A 58 7.65 21.33 -7.28
N ASP A 59 6.44 21.55 -7.76
CA ASP A 59 5.57 22.64 -7.30
C ASP A 59 5.53 22.75 -5.76
N LEU A 60 5.95 23.90 -5.22
CA LEU A 60 6.10 24.13 -3.78
C LEU A 60 4.82 23.85 -2.98
N ARG A 61 3.66 24.10 -3.58
CA ARG A 61 2.34 23.82 -2.96
C ARG A 61 2.14 22.32 -2.71
N LEU A 62 2.56 21.48 -3.65
CA LEU A 62 2.48 20.02 -3.53
C LEU A 62 3.59 19.49 -2.63
N THR A 63 4.77 20.12 -2.62
CA THR A 63 5.89 19.75 -1.73
C THR A 63 5.49 19.77 -0.26
N PHE A 64 4.73 20.76 0.19
CA PHE A 64 4.27 20.84 1.58
C PHE A 64 2.87 20.25 1.77
N GLY A 65 1.94 20.45 0.84
CA GLY A 65 0.56 19.97 0.98
C GLY A 65 0.43 18.45 1.02
N LEU A 66 1.15 17.74 0.14
CA LEU A 66 1.06 16.28 0.03
C LEU A 66 1.50 15.53 1.31
N PRO A 67 2.68 15.82 1.90
CA PRO A 67 3.10 15.15 3.13
C PRO A 67 2.24 15.52 4.34
N ILE A 68 1.70 16.74 4.40
CA ILE A 68 0.78 17.14 5.48
C ILE A 68 -0.50 16.29 5.41
N VAL A 69 -1.13 16.22 4.24
CA VAL A 69 -2.35 15.42 4.05
C VAL A 69 -2.07 13.93 4.32
N HIS A 70 -0.93 13.41 3.84
CA HIS A 70 -0.50 12.04 4.10
C HIS A 70 -0.40 11.76 5.60
N SER A 71 0.27 12.64 6.34
CA SER A 71 0.53 12.47 7.76
C SER A 71 -0.77 12.51 8.57
N VAL A 72 -1.69 13.43 8.23
CA VAL A 72 -3.00 13.54 8.88
C VAL A 72 -3.83 12.27 8.66
N LEU A 73 -3.94 11.82 7.40
CA LEU A 73 -4.72 10.62 7.07
C LEU A 73 -4.12 9.36 7.71
N THR A 74 -2.79 9.25 7.72
CA THR A 74 -2.08 8.17 8.40
C THR A 74 -2.42 8.18 9.88
N LEU A 75 -2.25 9.30 10.57
CA LEU A 75 -2.51 9.40 12.01
C LEU A 75 -3.96 9.04 12.37
N VAL A 76 -4.93 9.56 11.60
CA VAL A 76 -6.36 9.24 11.79
C VAL A 76 -6.61 7.75 11.58
N SER A 77 -5.99 7.13 10.57
CA SER A 77 -6.10 5.69 10.32
C SER A 77 -5.54 4.87 11.49
N PHE A 78 -4.35 5.21 12.00
CA PHE A 78 -3.74 4.52 13.14
C PHE A 78 -4.59 4.65 14.41
N ALA A 79 -5.17 5.83 14.67
CA ALA A 79 -6.07 6.03 15.81
C ALA A 79 -7.32 5.14 15.73
N ASN A 80 -7.94 5.06 14.54
CA ASN A 80 -9.12 4.21 14.33
C ASN A 80 -8.79 2.71 14.49
N VAL A 81 -7.65 2.26 13.98
CA VAL A 81 -7.19 0.88 14.16
C VAL A 81 -6.90 0.59 15.64
N ALA A 82 -6.28 1.52 16.36
CA ALA A 82 -6.02 1.36 17.80
C ALA A 82 -7.32 1.29 18.62
N MET A 83 -8.33 2.12 18.29
CA MET A 83 -9.66 2.06 18.90
C MET A 83 -10.36 0.74 18.57
N PHE A 84 -10.27 0.27 17.32
CA PHE A 84 -10.80 -1.01 16.89
C PHE A 84 -10.21 -2.16 17.71
N ILE A 85 -8.88 -2.22 17.83
CA ILE A 85 -8.18 -3.26 18.62
C ILE A 85 -8.66 -3.28 20.09
N LYS A 86 -8.93 -2.10 20.68
CA LYS A 86 -9.46 -2.01 22.06
C LYS A 86 -10.91 -2.46 22.18
N SER A 87 -11.72 -2.25 21.14
CA SER A 87 -13.15 -2.63 21.11
C SER A 87 -13.37 -4.13 20.88
N VAL A 88 -12.38 -4.83 20.31
CA VAL A 88 -12.48 -6.26 20.04
C VAL A 88 -12.41 -7.04 21.35
N SER A 89 -13.51 -7.69 21.70
CA SER A 89 -13.55 -8.72 22.75
C SER A 89 -13.33 -10.10 22.13
N TYR A 90 -12.37 -10.84 22.70
CA TYR A 90 -12.02 -12.19 22.30
C TYR A 90 -12.87 -13.19 23.10
N LYS A 91 -13.60 -14.07 22.43
CA LYS A 91 -14.27 -15.22 23.08
C LYS A 91 -13.56 -16.53 22.71
N GLU A 92 -13.56 -17.47 23.65
CA GLU A 92 -13.12 -18.83 23.38
C GLU A 92 -14.10 -19.52 22.42
N SER A 93 -13.55 -20.28 21.46
CA SER A 93 -14.34 -21.02 20.46
C SER A 93 -15.19 -22.08 21.17
N PRO A 94 -16.52 -22.14 20.94
CA PRO A 94 -17.38 -23.17 21.52
C PRO A 94 -17.16 -24.57 20.91
N VAL A 95 -16.25 -24.72 19.93
CA VAL A 95 -16.02 -25.98 19.20
C VAL A 95 -14.61 -26.52 19.49
N PRO A 96 -14.48 -27.69 20.15
CA PRO A 96 -13.19 -28.20 20.63
C PRO A 96 -12.17 -28.62 19.54
N HIS A 97 -12.56 -28.59 18.26
CA HIS A 97 -11.70 -28.98 17.13
C HIS A 97 -11.39 -27.87 16.11
N MET A 98 -11.90 -26.65 16.29
CA MET A 98 -11.48 -25.49 15.50
C MET A 98 -10.79 -24.46 16.39
N THR A 99 -9.46 -24.53 16.40
CA THR A 99 -8.57 -23.53 17.02
C THR A 99 -8.55 -22.27 16.16
N GLY A 100 -9.53 -21.40 16.37
CA GLY A 100 -9.64 -20.09 15.74
C GLY A 100 -10.07 -19.04 16.76
N CYS A 101 -9.42 -17.89 16.76
CA CYS A 101 -9.73 -16.77 17.64
C CYS A 101 -11.02 -16.10 17.14
N PHE A 102 -12.14 -16.31 17.84
CA PHE A 102 -13.44 -15.74 17.47
C PHE A 102 -13.60 -14.34 18.07
N VAL A 103 -13.82 -13.37 17.19
CA VAL A 103 -14.15 -11.99 17.56
C VAL A 103 -15.69 -11.91 17.64
N ASP A 104 -16.20 -11.70 18.85
CA ASP A 104 -17.64 -11.83 19.12
C ASP A 104 -18.41 -10.52 18.92
N ASN A 105 -17.78 -9.36 19.12
CA ASN A 105 -18.41 -8.05 18.94
C ASN A 105 -17.47 -7.09 18.21
N MET A 106 -17.95 -6.49 17.13
CA MET A 106 -17.23 -5.50 16.32
C MET A 106 -18.00 -4.19 16.26
N GLU A 107 -17.94 -3.42 17.34
CA GLU A 107 -18.42 -2.03 17.41
C GLU A 107 -17.31 -1.03 17.05
N GLY A 108 -16.43 -1.40 16.12
CA GLY A 108 -15.23 -0.63 15.82
C GLY A 108 -15.26 0.08 14.48
N ASN A 109 -14.75 1.32 14.45
CA ASN A 109 -14.65 2.19 13.27
C ASN A 109 -13.56 1.77 12.26
N MET A 110 -13.38 0.47 11.99
CA MET A 110 -12.41 0.01 10.96
C MET A 110 -12.76 0.54 9.56
N ARG A 111 -14.05 0.81 9.32
CA ARG A 111 -14.55 1.48 8.11
C ARG A 111 -13.90 2.86 7.90
N ALA A 112 -13.69 3.62 8.97
CA ALA A 112 -13.07 4.95 8.87
C ALA A 112 -11.63 4.87 8.36
N ALA A 113 -10.85 3.89 8.83
CA ALA A 113 -9.48 3.67 8.34
C ALA A 113 -9.45 3.28 6.86
N ALA A 114 -10.38 2.43 6.41
CA ALA A 114 -10.52 2.07 5.00
C ALA A 114 -10.92 3.28 4.12
N ILE A 115 -11.81 4.14 4.62
CA ILE A 115 -12.20 5.39 3.94
C ILE A 115 -11.00 6.34 3.82
N CYS A 116 -10.21 6.53 4.88
CA CYS A 116 -8.99 7.36 4.82
C CYS A 116 -8.03 6.90 3.71
N MET A 117 -7.85 5.57 3.57
CA MET A 117 -7.02 5.00 2.52
C MET A 117 -7.59 5.27 1.13
N LEU A 118 -8.91 5.10 0.94
CA LEU A 118 -9.58 5.39 -0.33
C LEU A 118 -9.47 6.87 -0.72
N VAL A 119 -9.63 7.78 0.23
CA VAL A 119 -9.46 9.22 0.01
C VAL A 119 -8.05 9.54 -0.48
N TRP A 120 -7.03 8.91 0.11
CA TRP A 120 -5.65 9.09 -0.34
C TRP A 120 -5.44 8.57 -1.77
N ILE A 121 -5.87 7.34 -2.06
CA ILE A 121 -5.69 6.71 -3.38
C ILE A 121 -6.41 7.50 -4.47
N THR A 122 -7.63 7.96 -4.21
CA THR A 122 -8.40 8.78 -5.15
C THR A 122 -7.73 10.13 -5.41
N LEU A 123 -7.22 10.78 -4.36
CA LEU A 123 -6.45 12.02 -4.49
C LEU A 123 -5.21 11.81 -5.37
N MET A 124 -4.43 10.75 -5.11
CA MET A 124 -3.27 10.40 -5.94
C MET A 124 -3.63 10.13 -7.40
N LEU A 125 -4.72 9.38 -7.64
CA LEU A 125 -5.22 9.07 -8.98
C LEU A 125 -5.59 10.35 -9.74
N VAL A 126 -6.29 11.30 -9.10
CA VAL A 126 -6.64 12.60 -9.69
C VAL A 126 -5.40 13.41 -10.02
N LEU A 127 -4.43 13.49 -9.09
CA LEU A 127 -3.18 14.21 -9.31
C LEU A 127 -2.34 13.60 -10.44
N LEU A 128 -2.45 12.29 -10.68
CA LEU A 128 -1.79 11.61 -11.80
C LEU A 128 -2.51 11.84 -13.14
N LEU A 129 -3.86 11.89 -13.12
CA LEU A 129 -4.70 12.11 -14.30
C LEU A 129 -4.50 13.49 -14.92
N ILE A 130 -4.33 14.54 -14.12
CA ILE A 130 -4.16 15.92 -14.62
C ILE A 130 -2.97 16.06 -15.58
N PRO A 131 -1.71 15.74 -15.20
CA PRO A 131 -0.56 15.82 -16.10
C PRO A 131 -0.67 14.83 -17.25
N GLY A 132 -1.26 13.63 -17.03
CA GLY A 132 -1.52 12.67 -18.10
C GLY A 132 -2.46 13.21 -19.18
N PHE A 133 -3.53 13.89 -18.78
CA PHE A 133 -4.48 14.50 -19.70
C PHE A 133 -3.90 15.72 -20.41
N ARG A 134 -3.11 16.56 -19.70
CA ARG A 134 -2.39 17.68 -20.31
C ARG A 134 -1.40 17.19 -21.38
N ALA A 135 -0.63 16.13 -21.09
CA ALA A 135 0.28 15.53 -22.04
C ALA A 135 -0.43 14.93 -23.26
N TYR A 136 -1.60 14.30 -23.05
CA TYR A 136 -2.44 13.77 -24.13
C TYR A 136 -2.99 14.88 -25.03
N ARG A 137 -3.51 15.96 -24.45
CA ARG A 137 -4.09 17.10 -25.19
C ARG A 137 -3.04 17.92 -25.95
N ALA A 138 -1.82 18.03 -25.42
CA ALA A 138 -0.75 18.81 -26.04
C ALA A 138 -0.17 18.16 -27.32
N GLY A 139 -0.66 16.98 -27.75
CA GLY A 139 -0.19 16.31 -28.97
C GLY A 139 1.30 15.95 -28.94
N ARG A 140 1.95 16.02 -27.78
CA ARG A 140 3.39 15.83 -27.64
C ARG A 140 3.69 14.33 -27.77
N ASN A 141 4.00 13.94 -29.00
CA ASN A 141 4.22 12.59 -29.54
C ASN A 141 5.36 11.78 -28.89
N SER A 142 5.62 11.93 -27.60
CA SER A 142 6.43 10.96 -26.88
C SER A 142 5.57 9.74 -26.57
N HIS A 143 5.57 8.76 -27.48
CA HIS A 143 5.01 7.42 -27.27
C HIS A 143 5.44 6.82 -25.91
N PHE A 144 6.62 7.22 -25.42
CA PHE A 144 7.16 6.87 -24.11
C PHE A 144 6.39 7.47 -22.93
N VAL A 145 6.11 8.79 -22.94
CA VAL A 145 5.33 9.46 -21.88
C VAL A 145 3.93 8.87 -21.80
N ARG A 146 3.27 8.66 -22.94
CA ARG A 146 1.93 8.06 -23.00
C ARG A 146 1.88 6.64 -22.41
N ARG A 147 2.91 5.83 -22.65
CA ARG A 147 2.99 4.46 -22.11
C ARG A 147 3.15 4.46 -20.59
N ILE A 148 4.05 5.29 -20.05
CA ILE A 148 4.27 5.42 -18.61
C ILE A 148 3.00 5.87 -17.88
N PHE A 149 2.31 6.88 -18.41
CA PHE A 149 1.06 7.35 -17.81
C PHE A 149 -0.05 6.29 -17.88
N ARG A 150 -0.15 5.56 -18.98
CA ARG A 150 -1.15 4.48 -19.12
C ARG A 150 -0.91 3.38 -18.09
N ASP A 151 0.33 2.94 -17.92
CA ASP A 151 0.67 1.87 -17.00
C ASP A 151 0.48 2.31 -15.53
N GLY A 152 0.85 3.56 -15.20
CA GLY A 152 0.62 4.14 -13.88
C GLY A 152 -0.87 4.31 -13.54
N ILE A 153 -1.68 4.84 -14.47
CA ILE A 153 -3.12 5.06 -14.24
C ILE A 153 -3.87 3.73 -14.11
N LEU A 154 -3.61 2.76 -14.99
CA LEU A 154 -4.23 1.42 -14.91
C LEU A 154 -3.98 0.80 -13.54
N TYR A 155 -2.77 0.97 -13.04
CA TYR A 155 -2.40 0.46 -11.74
C TYR A 155 -3.16 1.14 -10.59
N TYR A 156 -3.28 2.47 -10.58
CA TYR A 156 -4.07 3.17 -9.57
C TYR A 156 -5.55 2.78 -9.64
N LEU A 157 -6.09 2.49 -10.82
CA LEU A 157 -7.43 1.94 -10.99
C LEU A 157 -7.55 0.54 -10.36
N TYR A 158 -6.56 -0.33 -10.56
CA TYR A 158 -6.53 -1.64 -9.89
C TYR A 158 -6.44 -1.51 -8.37
N LEU A 159 -5.60 -0.60 -7.85
CA LEU A 159 -5.53 -0.34 -6.41
C LEU A 159 -6.86 0.19 -5.86
N LEU A 160 -7.49 1.13 -6.57
CA LEU A 160 -8.79 1.66 -6.17
C LEU A 160 -9.84 0.56 -6.13
N ALA A 161 -9.93 -0.27 -7.18
CA ALA A 161 -10.86 -1.39 -7.24
C ALA A 161 -10.63 -2.40 -6.10
N LEU A 162 -9.37 -2.70 -5.79
CA LEU A 162 -8.99 -3.61 -4.71
C LEU A 162 -9.44 -3.07 -3.33
N HIS A 163 -9.22 -1.79 -3.06
CA HIS A 163 -9.61 -1.15 -1.79
C HIS A 163 -11.13 -0.95 -1.68
N VAL A 164 -11.81 -0.67 -2.78
CA VAL A 164 -13.28 -0.61 -2.82
C VAL A 164 -13.87 -2.00 -2.56
N ALA A 165 -13.36 -3.04 -3.22
CA ALA A 165 -13.80 -4.41 -2.98
C ALA A 165 -13.60 -4.82 -1.51
N ASN A 166 -12.48 -4.43 -0.91
CA ASN A 166 -12.22 -4.64 0.53
C ASN A 166 -13.26 -3.92 1.42
N LEU A 167 -13.59 -2.67 1.12
CA LEU A 167 -14.62 -1.93 1.86
C LEU A 167 -16.00 -2.58 1.70
N VAL A 168 -16.38 -2.99 0.48
CA VAL A 168 -17.65 -3.68 0.22
C VAL A 168 -17.72 -4.97 1.03
N MET A 169 -16.67 -5.78 1.02
CA MET A 169 -16.58 -7.01 1.80
C MET A 169 -16.72 -6.77 3.31
N MET A 170 -16.15 -5.67 3.83
CA MET A 170 -16.31 -5.27 5.24
C MET A 170 -17.75 -4.86 5.58
N ILE A 171 -18.50 -4.31 4.63
CA ILE A 171 -19.90 -3.92 4.83
C ILE A 171 -20.82 -5.15 4.75
N THR A 172 -20.58 -6.06 3.80
CA THR A 172 -21.46 -7.22 3.56
C THR A 172 -21.26 -8.32 4.59
N ASN A 173 -20.04 -8.52 5.11
CA ASN A 173 -19.72 -9.66 5.98
C ASN A 173 -18.99 -9.23 7.27
N PRO A 174 -19.70 -8.68 8.28
CA PRO A 174 -19.10 -8.27 9.55
C PRO A 174 -18.50 -9.43 10.36
N LEU A 175 -18.97 -10.67 10.16
CA LEU A 175 -18.45 -11.86 10.85
C LEU A 175 -17.14 -12.41 10.27
N PHE A 176 -16.79 -12.07 9.02
CA PHE A 176 -15.63 -12.65 8.32
C PHE A 176 -14.37 -11.78 8.40
N LEU A 177 -14.27 -10.98 9.47
CA LEU A 177 -13.15 -10.09 9.75
C LEU A 177 -11.95 -10.80 10.42
N ALA A 178 -12.01 -12.11 10.70
CA ALA A 178 -10.98 -12.81 11.49
C ALA A 178 -9.72 -13.26 10.72
N GLY A 179 -9.60 -13.00 9.41
CA GLY A 179 -8.28 -13.14 8.75
C GLY A 179 -8.24 -13.47 7.27
N VAL A 180 -9.36 -13.65 6.57
CA VAL A 180 -9.34 -14.16 5.19
C VAL A 180 -9.34 -13.06 4.11
N PRO A 181 -10.04 -11.90 4.25
CA PRO A 181 -10.04 -10.87 3.19
C PRO A 181 -8.85 -9.91 3.22
N LEU A 182 -8.29 -9.62 4.41
CA LEU A 182 -7.19 -8.64 4.55
C LEU A 182 -5.90 -9.11 3.86
N LEU A 183 -5.63 -10.41 3.92
CA LEU A 183 -4.41 -11.02 3.42
C LEU A 183 -4.27 -10.88 1.90
N PRO A 184 -5.18 -11.38 1.06
CA PRO A 184 -5.03 -11.30 -0.40
C PRO A 184 -4.94 -9.84 -0.88
N VAL A 185 -5.67 -8.92 -0.25
CA VAL A 185 -5.62 -7.48 -0.55
C VAL A 185 -4.25 -6.89 -0.21
N LEU A 186 -3.70 -7.18 0.97
CA LEU A 186 -2.37 -6.72 1.37
C LEU A 186 -1.28 -7.31 0.48
N PHE A 187 -1.35 -8.61 0.17
CA PHE A 187 -0.41 -9.29 -0.72
C PHE A 187 -0.42 -8.67 -2.12
N LEU A 188 -1.61 -8.46 -2.68
CA LEU A 188 -1.76 -7.82 -3.99
C LEU A 188 -1.23 -6.40 -3.94
N HIS A 189 -1.58 -5.60 -2.94
CA HIS A 189 -1.09 -4.22 -2.81
C HIS A 189 0.44 -4.15 -2.73
N ILE A 190 1.09 -5.01 -1.94
CA ILE A 190 2.56 -5.01 -1.82
C ILE A 190 3.23 -5.56 -3.08
N ALA A 191 2.70 -6.62 -3.67
CA ALA A 191 3.22 -7.19 -4.92
C ALA A 191 3.15 -6.17 -6.06
N LEU A 192 2.01 -5.48 -6.14
CA LEU A 192 1.76 -4.42 -7.08
C LEU A 192 2.76 -3.25 -6.84
N THR A 193 2.94 -2.79 -5.60
CA THR A 193 3.80 -1.60 -5.31
C THR A 193 5.26 -1.91 -5.59
N SER A 194 5.68 -3.14 -5.30
CA SER A 194 6.99 -3.67 -5.66
C SER A 194 7.22 -3.72 -7.17
N ARG A 195 6.25 -4.21 -7.96
CA ARG A 195 6.34 -4.23 -9.43
C ARG A 195 6.48 -2.82 -10.00
N ILE A 196 5.68 -1.88 -9.50
CA ILE A 196 5.80 -0.47 -9.86
C ILE A 196 7.17 0.08 -9.53
N PHE A 197 7.68 -0.25 -8.34
CA PHE A 197 8.98 0.22 -7.91
C PHE A 197 10.07 -0.23 -8.88
N LEU A 198 10.05 -1.52 -9.21
CA LEU A 198 11.01 -2.17 -10.08
C LEU A 198 10.92 -1.67 -11.52
N HIS A 199 9.71 -1.52 -12.06
CA HIS A 199 9.50 -1.03 -13.43
C HIS A 199 10.03 0.39 -13.62
N THR A 200 9.81 1.27 -12.65
CA THR A 200 10.35 2.64 -12.71
C THR A 200 11.86 2.68 -12.56
N ARG A 201 12.47 1.80 -11.75
CA ARG A 201 13.95 1.69 -11.71
C ARG A 201 14.51 1.22 -13.05
N GLN A 202 13.88 0.22 -13.67
CA GLN A 202 14.29 -0.26 -14.99
C GLN A 202 14.15 0.82 -16.06
N GLN A 203 13.08 1.60 -16.01
CA GLN A 203 12.86 2.71 -16.95
C GLN A 203 13.87 3.84 -16.75
N ALA A 204 14.14 4.24 -15.51
CA ALA A 204 15.18 5.23 -15.21
C ALA A 204 16.56 4.77 -15.71
N ASN A 205 16.89 3.48 -15.51
CA ASN A 205 18.16 2.92 -15.97
C ASN A 205 18.24 2.89 -17.51
N ARG A 206 17.15 2.54 -18.21
CA ARG A 206 17.10 2.62 -19.69
C ARG A 206 17.24 4.05 -20.18
N GLN A 207 16.65 5.03 -19.51
CA GLN A 207 16.82 6.44 -19.89
C GLN A 207 18.28 6.88 -19.76
N ILE A 208 18.97 6.50 -18.69
CA ILE A 208 20.40 6.80 -18.50
C ILE A 208 21.23 6.17 -19.63
N VAL A 209 20.97 4.90 -20.00
CA VAL A 209 21.68 4.22 -21.10
C VAL A 209 21.44 4.89 -22.45
N VAL A 210 20.19 5.28 -22.76
CA VAL A 210 19.88 5.97 -24.03
C VAL A 210 20.52 7.36 -24.06
N LEU A 211 20.48 8.11 -22.96
CA LEU A 211 21.16 9.42 -22.86
C LEU A 211 22.68 9.28 -23.00
N ASN A 212 23.27 8.24 -22.42
CA ASN A 212 24.69 7.94 -22.56
C ASN A 212 25.05 7.63 -24.02
N GLN A 213 24.24 6.80 -24.70
CA GLN A 213 24.43 6.49 -26.12
C GLN A 213 24.24 7.70 -27.05
N THR A 214 23.32 8.63 -26.73
CA THR A 214 23.15 9.86 -27.51
C THR A 214 24.24 10.88 -27.24
N ASN A 215 24.87 10.86 -26.06
CA ASN A 215 25.85 11.87 -25.66
C ASN A 215 27.31 11.45 -25.93
N GLY A 216 27.59 10.18 -26.21
CA GLY A 216 28.92 9.73 -26.65
C GLY A 216 30.06 10.03 -25.68
N GLU A 217 29.77 10.15 -24.38
CA GLU A 217 30.78 10.32 -23.33
C GLU A 217 30.81 9.07 -22.45
N GLU A 218 31.88 8.28 -22.54
CA GLU A 218 32.16 7.18 -21.62
C GLU A 218 32.25 7.72 -20.17
N MET A 219 31.18 7.57 -19.39
CA MET A 219 31.28 7.74 -17.94
C MET A 219 32.05 6.57 -17.35
N GLN A 220 33.34 6.80 -17.09
CA GLN A 220 34.16 5.98 -16.22
C GLN A 220 33.52 5.95 -14.82
N TRP A 221 33.05 4.78 -14.42
CA TRP A 221 32.53 4.52 -13.07
C TRP A 221 33.67 4.70 -12.06
N ASP A 222 33.62 5.77 -11.25
CA ASP A 222 34.53 5.98 -10.12
C ASP A 222 33.92 5.34 -8.85
N PRO A 223 34.50 4.27 -8.28
CA PRO A 223 33.92 3.50 -7.18
C PRO A 223 34.05 4.14 -5.79
N THR A 224 34.32 5.44 -5.68
CA THR A 224 34.70 6.08 -4.40
C THR A 224 33.54 6.51 -3.49
N PHE A 225 32.27 6.26 -3.83
CA PHE A 225 31.14 6.62 -2.95
C PHE A 225 30.53 5.41 -2.22
N SER A 226 31.31 4.80 -1.34
CA SER A 226 30.79 3.99 -0.23
C SER A 226 31.72 4.05 0.98
N THR A 227 31.50 5.06 1.82
CA THR A 227 31.75 4.99 3.27
C THR A 227 30.58 5.63 4.00
#